data_AF-A0A402CY44-F1
#
_entry.id   AF-A0A402CY44-F1
#
_cell.length_a   1.000
_cell.length_b   1.000
_cell.length_c   1.000
_cell.angle_alpha   90.00
_cell.angle_beta   90.00
_cell.angle_gamma   90.00
#
_symmetry.space_group_name_H-M   'P 1'
#
loop_
_entity.id
_entity.type
_entity.pdbx_description
1 polymer ?
#
loop_
_entity_poly.entity_id
_entity_poly.type
_entity_poly.pdbx_seq_one_letter_code
_entity_poly.pdbx_strand_id
1 'polypeptide(L)'
;MRLCLTCRYVSPEGAVHCGHCGRTFGARLCPSRHPSPPDAEYCVQCGKANVTDATRCLPLGWCTRALTLLIVLLALRWAFGSAPSLLQGMWNLSDWISLHLLGISLCHMRAVLLQIAAWFVALFLVSYLLPGSVGGHVRALLMRGAGVAARLARSVSLAIFRWLCRIVGGQRKGA
;
A
#
# COMPACT_ATOMS: atom_id res chain seq x y z
N MET A 1 -27.20 6.48 9.55
CA MET A 1 -28.48 6.53 8.77
C MET A 1 -29.19 5.18 8.84
N ARG A 2 -30.52 5.16 8.75
CA ARG A 2 -31.36 3.93 8.75
C ARG A 2 -32.21 3.87 7.49
N LEU A 3 -32.26 2.70 6.83
CA LEU A 3 -33.16 2.46 5.70
C LEU A 3 -34.41 1.71 6.17
N CYS A 4 -35.59 2.26 5.90
CA CYS A 4 -36.86 1.58 6.16
C CYS A 4 -37.09 0.48 5.12
N LEU A 5 -37.25 -0.77 5.53
CA LEU A 5 -37.48 -1.87 4.59
C LEU A 5 -38.88 -1.88 3.97
N THR A 6 -39.85 -1.17 4.58
CA THR A 6 -41.22 -1.10 4.05
C THR A 6 -41.35 -0.08 2.92
N CYS A 7 -40.94 1.17 3.14
CA CYS A 7 -41.08 2.25 2.15
C CYS A 7 -39.77 2.61 1.43
N ARG A 8 -38.65 1.98 1.79
CA ARG A 8 -37.29 2.27 1.26
C ARG A 8 -36.81 3.70 1.46
N TYR A 9 -37.45 4.45 2.37
CA TYR A 9 -37.01 5.80 2.73
C TYR A 9 -35.82 5.76 3.69
N VAL A 10 -34.83 6.63 3.46
CA VAL A 10 -33.63 6.77 4.30
C VAL A 10 -33.90 7.84 5.35
N SER A 11 -33.74 7.48 6.62
CA SER A 11 -33.88 8.41 7.75
C SER A 11 -32.53 8.69 8.41
N PRO A 12 -32.36 9.89 9.00
CA PRO A 12 -31.13 10.24 9.72
C PRO A 12 -30.86 9.27 10.87
N GLU A 13 -29.61 9.21 11.30
CA GLU A 13 -29.22 8.39 12.43
C GLU A 13 -29.90 8.86 13.71
N GLY A 14 -30.41 7.93 14.53
CA GLY A 14 -31.17 8.27 15.73
C GLY A 14 -32.66 8.54 15.52
N ALA A 15 -33.17 8.60 14.28
CA ALA A 15 -34.60 8.69 14.03
C ALA A 15 -35.33 7.46 14.63
N VAL A 16 -36.35 7.72 15.46
CA VAL A 16 -37.17 6.68 16.10
C VAL A 16 -38.28 6.18 15.17
N HIS A 17 -38.76 7.06 14.29
CA HIS A 17 -39.83 6.80 13.33
C HIS A 17 -39.35 7.12 11.92
N CYS A 18 -39.90 6.44 10.92
CA CYS A 18 -39.69 6.79 9.53
C CYS A 18 -40.50 8.05 9.19
N GLY A 19 -39.81 9.09 8.70
CA GLY A 19 -40.47 10.36 8.31
C GLY A 19 -41.45 10.24 7.14
N HIS A 20 -41.41 9.14 6.38
CA HIS A 20 -42.30 8.92 5.24
C HIS A 20 -43.51 8.03 5.57
N CYS A 21 -43.32 6.90 6.25
CA CYS A 21 -44.41 5.96 6.53
C CYS A 21 -44.91 5.98 7.97
N GLY A 22 -44.27 6.75 8.86
CA GLY A 22 -44.64 6.88 10.28
C GLY A 22 -44.33 5.66 11.15
N ARG A 23 -43.93 4.52 10.56
CA ARG A 23 -43.58 3.30 11.31
C ARG A 23 -42.34 3.48 12.16
N THR A 24 -42.31 2.76 13.28
CA THR A 24 -41.22 2.79 14.27
C THR A 24 -40.10 1.83 13.90
N PHE A 25 -38.86 2.21 14.18
CA PHE A 25 -37.70 1.38 13.86
C PHE A 25 -37.40 0.41 15.00
N GLY A 26 -37.54 -0.90 14.74
CA GLY A 26 -37.06 -1.98 15.61
C GLY A 26 -37.90 -2.31 16.87
N ALA A 27 -38.79 -1.41 17.31
CA ALA A 27 -39.68 -1.66 18.44
C ALA A 27 -41.04 -0.99 18.20
N ARG A 28 -42.12 -1.61 18.70
CA ARG A 28 -43.45 -0.99 18.68
C ARG A 28 -43.52 0.03 19.83
N LEU A 29 -44.13 1.19 19.59
CA LEU A 29 -44.33 2.23 20.60
C LEU A 29 -45.82 2.43 20.87
N CYS A 30 -46.20 2.49 22.13
CA CYS A 30 -47.55 2.90 22.54
C CYS A 30 -47.71 4.44 22.47
N PRO A 31 -48.91 5.01 22.66
CA PRO A 31 -49.14 6.46 22.60
C PRO A 31 -48.36 7.21 23.69
N SER A 32 -48.08 6.54 24.80
CA SER A 32 -47.22 7.03 25.90
C SER A 32 -45.72 6.81 25.63
N ARG A 33 -45.34 6.34 24.42
CA ARG A 33 -43.96 6.09 23.96
C ARG A 33 -43.18 5.02 24.74
N HIS A 34 -43.87 4.07 25.35
CA HIS A 34 -43.20 2.92 25.94
C HIS A 34 -42.78 1.91 24.86
N PRO A 35 -41.51 1.45 24.86
CA PRO A 35 -41.04 0.45 23.91
C PRO A 35 -41.66 -0.90 24.25
N SER A 36 -42.15 -1.59 23.22
CA SER A 36 -42.64 -2.96 23.30
C SER A 36 -41.96 -3.80 22.21
N PRO A 37 -41.75 -5.11 22.47
CA PRO A 37 -41.12 -5.97 21.48
C PRO A 37 -41.92 -5.99 20.17
N PRO A 38 -41.25 -6.25 19.03
CA PRO A 38 -41.86 -6.15 17.70
C PRO A 38 -43.07 -7.07 17.49
N ASP A 39 -43.14 -8.16 18.27
CA ASP A 39 -44.19 -9.17 18.21
C ASP A 39 -45.30 -8.96 19.26
N ALA A 40 -45.23 -7.91 20.09
CA ALA A 40 -46.23 -7.65 21.11
C ALA A 40 -47.51 -7.04 20.53
N GLU A 41 -48.66 -7.64 20.84
CA GLU A 41 -49.99 -7.10 20.50
C GLU A 41 -50.42 -5.95 21.41
N TYR A 42 -49.91 -5.93 22.65
CA TYR A 42 -50.23 -4.94 23.66
C TYR A 42 -48.96 -4.37 24.30
N CYS A 43 -49.06 -3.14 24.81
CA CYS A 43 -47.95 -2.50 25.51
C CYS A 43 -47.62 -3.24 26.81
N VAL A 44 -46.39 -3.71 26.97
CA VAL A 44 -45.94 -4.49 28.15
C VAL A 44 -46.02 -3.67 29.46
N GLN A 45 -45.93 -2.33 29.36
CA GLN A 45 -45.98 -1.45 30.53
C GLN A 45 -47.37 -0.87 30.82
N CYS A 46 -48.21 -0.65 29.80
CA CYS A 46 -49.52 0.01 29.98
C CYS A 46 -50.74 -0.90 29.75
N GLY A 47 -50.57 -2.07 29.13
CA GLY A 47 -51.67 -2.93 28.70
C GLY A 47 -52.54 -2.37 27.55
N LYS A 48 -52.20 -1.21 26.98
CA LYS A 48 -52.95 -0.62 25.87
C LYS A 48 -52.73 -1.40 24.56
N ALA A 49 -53.81 -1.67 23.83
CA ALA A 49 -53.81 -2.37 22.54
C ALA A 49 -53.39 -1.49 21.33
N ASN A 50 -53.46 -0.15 21.46
CA ASN A 50 -53.05 0.77 20.40
C ASN A 50 -51.51 0.87 20.37
N VAL A 51 -50.85 -0.03 19.65
CA VAL A 51 -49.39 0.00 19.45
C VAL A 51 -49.06 0.24 17.98
N THR A 52 -48.02 1.03 17.70
CA THR A 52 -47.57 1.34 16.33
C THR A 52 -46.95 0.12 15.64
N ASP A 53 -47.09 0.03 14.32
CA ASP A 53 -46.42 -0.98 13.50
C ASP A 53 -44.89 -0.76 13.50
N ALA A 54 -44.16 -1.77 13.98
CA ALA A 54 -42.71 -1.80 13.87
C ALA A 54 -42.29 -2.21 12.45
N THR A 55 -41.26 -1.55 11.92
CA THR A 55 -40.58 -1.96 10.68
C THR A 55 -39.15 -2.36 10.95
N ARG A 56 -38.64 -3.30 10.16
CA ARG A 56 -37.23 -3.67 10.16
C ARG A 56 -36.43 -2.57 9.47
N CYS A 57 -35.30 -2.18 10.06
CA CYS A 57 -34.37 -1.23 9.46
C CYS A 57 -32.98 -1.83 9.31
N LEU A 58 -32.30 -1.47 8.22
CA LEU A 58 -30.87 -1.70 8.12
C LEU A 58 -30.10 -0.47 8.59
N PRO A 59 -29.15 -0.63 9.52
CA PRO A 59 -28.19 0.42 9.83
C PRO A 59 -27.15 0.49 8.70
N LEU A 60 -27.22 1.53 7.87
CA LEU A 60 -26.28 1.70 6.75
C LEU A 60 -24.86 2.09 7.22
N GLY A 61 -24.70 2.53 8.48
CA GLY A 61 -23.45 3.11 8.98
C GLY A 61 -22.25 2.16 8.90
N TRP A 62 -22.45 0.85 9.10
CA TRP A 62 -21.34 -0.10 8.99
C TRP A 62 -21.01 -0.44 7.53
N CYS A 63 -22.04 -0.58 6.69
CA CYS A 63 -21.85 -0.81 5.26
C CYS A 63 -21.10 0.35 4.59
N THR A 64 -21.42 1.60 4.93
CA THR A 64 -20.71 2.75 4.36
C THR A 64 -19.25 2.79 4.77
N ARG A 65 -18.92 2.48 6.04
CA ARG A 65 -17.54 2.36 6.53
C ARG A 65 -16.78 1.22 5.85
N ALA A 66 -17.41 0.06 5.70
CA ALA A 66 -16.82 -1.08 5.00
C ALA A 66 -16.56 -0.77 3.53
N LEU A 67 -17.51 -0.11 2.86
CA LEU A 67 -17.38 0.30 1.47
C LEU A 67 -16.27 1.35 1.28
N THR A 68 -16.19 2.35 2.16
CA THR A 68 -15.10 3.35 2.10
C THR A 68 -13.75 2.71 2.32
N LEU A 69 -13.62 1.80 3.30
CA LEU A 69 -12.39 1.05 3.54
C LEU A 69 -12.00 0.22 2.30
N LEU A 70 -12.95 -0.47 1.67
CA LEU A 70 -12.73 -1.23 0.44
C LEU A 70 -12.23 -0.36 -0.71
N ILE A 71 -12.87 0.81 -0.93
CA ILE A 71 -12.46 1.77 -1.97
C ILE A 71 -11.02 2.24 -1.72
N VAL A 72 -10.68 2.58 -0.48
CA VAL A 72 -9.32 3.00 -0.11
C VAL A 72 -8.31 1.88 -0.36
N LEU A 73 -8.61 0.63 0.01
CA LEU A 73 -7.72 -0.51 -0.25
C LEU A 73 -7.52 -0.77 -1.74
N LEU A 74 -8.57 -0.63 -2.56
CA LEU A 74 -8.47 -0.77 -4.01
C LEU A 74 -7.62 0.34 -4.62
N ALA A 75 -7.81 1.59 -4.20
CA ALA A 75 -6.99 2.71 -4.64
C ALA A 75 -5.52 2.52 -4.24
N LEU A 76 -5.26 2.06 -3.02
CA LEU A 76 -3.93 1.78 -2.53
C LEU A 76 -3.26 0.66 -3.35
N ARG A 77 -3.99 -0.43 -3.61
CA ARG A 77 -3.52 -1.54 -4.47
C ARG A 77 -3.21 -1.05 -5.88
N TRP A 78 -4.03 -0.16 -6.44
CA TRP A 78 -3.79 0.40 -7.77
C TRP A 78 -2.57 1.33 -7.80
N ALA A 79 -2.41 2.18 -6.78
CA ALA A 79 -1.25 3.05 -6.64
C ALA A 79 0.06 2.25 -6.50
N PHE A 80 0.07 1.21 -5.65
CA PHE A 80 1.24 0.34 -5.50
C PHE A 80 1.46 -0.59 -6.70
N GLY A 81 0.41 -0.96 -7.43
CA GLY A 81 0.53 -1.78 -8.64
C GLY A 81 1.08 -1.01 -9.85
N SER A 82 0.80 0.29 -9.93
CA SER A 82 1.26 1.16 -11.03
C SER A 82 2.64 1.79 -10.77
N ALA A 83 3.05 1.95 -9.52
CA ALA A 83 4.40 2.40 -9.19
C ALA A 83 5.54 1.59 -9.86
N PRO A 84 5.56 0.23 -9.83
CA PRO A 84 6.63 -0.54 -10.45
C PRO A 84 6.63 -0.44 -11.97
N SER A 85 5.47 -0.29 -12.63
CA SER A 85 5.42 -0.14 -14.09
C SER A 85 5.97 1.22 -14.54
N LEU A 86 5.70 2.29 -13.79
CA LEU A 86 6.29 3.61 -14.04
C LEU A 86 7.82 3.59 -13.83
N LEU A 87 8.28 3.00 -12.72
CA LEU A 87 9.71 2.87 -12.44
C LEU A 87 10.41 2.01 -13.50
N GLN A 88 9.79 0.92 -13.94
CA GLN A 88 10.32 0.08 -15.02
C GLN A 88 10.38 0.85 -16.35
N GLY A 89 9.36 1.66 -16.67
CA GLY A 89 9.35 2.51 -17.86
C GLY A 89 10.49 3.54 -17.84
N MET A 90 10.70 4.22 -16.72
CA MET A 90 11.82 5.15 -16.53
C MET A 90 13.17 4.44 -16.65
N TRP A 91 13.28 3.21 -16.15
CA TRP A 91 14.51 2.41 -16.24
C TRP A 91 14.80 1.96 -17.66
N ASN A 92 13.79 1.51 -18.40
CA ASN A 92 13.95 1.13 -19.81
C ASN A 92 14.36 2.33 -20.66
N LEU A 93 13.80 3.51 -20.36
CA LEU A 93 14.18 4.76 -21.03
C LEU A 93 15.65 5.12 -20.74
N SER A 94 16.10 5.00 -19.49
CA SER A 94 17.50 5.29 -19.16
C SER A 94 18.48 4.30 -19.79
N ASP A 95 18.13 3.02 -19.88
CA ASP A 95 18.92 2.00 -20.58
C ASP A 95 18.99 2.28 -22.08
N TRP A 96 17.87 2.67 -22.71
CA TRP A 96 17.83 3.07 -24.11
C TRP A 96 18.74 4.29 -24.38
N ILE A 97 18.63 5.34 -23.56
CA ILE A 97 19.47 6.54 -23.65
C ILE A 97 20.95 6.19 -23.51
N SER A 98 21.30 5.32 -22.55
CA SER A 98 22.68 4.93 -22.29
C SER A 98 23.26 4.10 -23.42
N LEU A 99 22.47 3.17 -23.97
CA LEU A 99 22.86 2.39 -25.14
C LEU A 99 23.13 3.30 -26.35
N HIS A 100 22.29 4.32 -26.55
CA HIS A 100 22.44 5.24 -27.67
C HIS A 100 23.64 6.19 -27.52
N LEU A 101 23.89 6.69 -26.31
CA LEU A 101 24.99 7.63 -26.03
C LEU A 101 26.36 6.95 -25.89
N LEU A 102 26.40 5.79 -25.24
CA LEU A 102 27.64 5.14 -24.81
C LEU A 102 27.94 3.83 -25.56
N GLY A 103 26.97 3.29 -26.30
CA GLY A 103 27.10 1.99 -26.97
C GLY A 103 27.15 0.79 -26.00
N ILE A 104 26.84 1.01 -24.71
CA ILE A 104 26.89 -0.01 -23.66
C ILE A 104 25.54 -0.07 -22.96
N SER A 105 24.98 -1.27 -22.76
CA SER A 105 23.74 -1.45 -22.00
C SER A 105 24.00 -1.43 -20.49
N LEU A 106 23.24 -0.62 -19.75
CA LEU A 106 23.26 -0.59 -18.29
C LEU A 106 22.76 -1.91 -17.71
N CYS A 107 21.85 -2.58 -18.41
CA CYS A 107 21.40 -3.92 -18.04
C CYS A 107 22.57 -4.92 -17.94
N HIS A 108 23.50 -4.91 -18.90
CA HIS A 108 24.64 -5.82 -18.88
C HIS A 108 25.62 -5.46 -17.76
N MET A 109 25.90 -4.17 -17.56
CA MET A 109 26.71 -3.69 -16.43
C MET A 109 26.12 -4.11 -15.08
N ARG A 110 24.80 -3.97 -14.89
CA ARG A 110 24.12 -4.38 -13.66
C ARG A 110 24.14 -5.89 -13.46
N ALA A 111 23.90 -6.68 -14.51
CA ALA A 111 23.95 -8.13 -14.44
C ALA A 111 25.34 -8.61 -14.01
N VAL A 112 26.39 -8.05 -14.61
CA VAL A 112 27.79 -8.33 -14.23
C VAL A 112 28.04 -7.92 -12.78
N LEU A 113 27.58 -6.75 -12.34
CA LEU A 113 27.78 -6.29 -10.96
C LEU A 113 27.07 -7.19 -9.94
N LEU A 114 25.83 -7.60 -10.21
CA LEU A 114 25.07 -8.51 -9.35
C LEU A 114 25.69 -9.90 -9.32
N GLN A 115 26.20 -10.38 -10.45
CA GLN A 115 26.88 -11.67 -10.53
C GLN A 115 28.19 -11.65 -9.73
N ILE A 116 28.98 -10.58 -9.83
CA ILE A 116 30.18 -10.38 -8.99
C ILE A 116 29.78 -10.36 -7.51
N ALA A 117 28.75 -9.59 -7.13
CA ALA A 117 28.28 -9.52 -5.75
C ALA A 117 27.81 -10.89 -5.23
N ALA A 118 27.06 -11.65 -6.04
CA ALA A 118 26.63 -13.01 -5.70
C ALA A 118 27.81 -13.95 -5.47
N TRP A 119 28.84 -13.90 -6.32
CA TRP A 119 30.08 -14.65 -6.13
C TRP A 119 30.78 -14.28 -4.82
N PHE A 120 30.87 -12.99 -4.48
CA PHE A 120 31.44 -12.55 -3.20
C PHE A 120 30.67 -13.10 -1.99
N VAL A 121 29.33 -13.06 -2.04
CA VAL A 121 28.48 -13.62 -0.97
C VAL A 121 28.64 -15.13 -0.87
N ALA A 122 28.68 -15.84 -2.00
CA ALA A 122 28.90 -17.28 -2.03
C ALA A 122 30.27 -17.66 -1.44
N LEU A 123 31.35 -16.97 -1.85
CA LEU A 123 32.70 -17.17 -1.28
C LEU A 123 32.73 -16.86 0.22
N PHE A 124 32.02 -15.82 0.64
CA PHE A 124 31.88 -15.49 2.06
C PHE A 124 31.18 -16.62 2.81
N LEU A 125 30.04 -17.13 2.32
CA LEU A 125 29.32 -18.27 2.92
C LEU A 125 30.17 -19.54 2.97
N VAL A 126 30.89 -19.88 1.89
CA VAL A 126 31.81 -21.03 1.85
C VAL A 126 32.90 -20.87 2.92
N SER A 127 33.40 -19.66 3.15
CA SER A 127 34.36 -19.38 4.24
C SER A 127 33.79 -19.60 5.66
N TYR A 128 32.46 -19.65 5.81
CA TYR A 128 31.82 -20.06 7.07
C TYR A 128 31.80 -21.57 7.29
N LEU A 129 31.85 -22.35 6.22
CA LEU A 129 31.81 -23.81 6.27
C LEU A 129 33.20 -24.44 6.45
N LEU A 130 34.29 -23.70 6.23
CA LEU A 130 35.66 -24.18 6.36
C LEU A 130 36.14 -24.18 7.83
N PRO A 131 36.71 -25.29 8.35
CA PRO A 131 37.11 -25.41 9.75
C PRO A 131 38.35 -24.59 10.15
N GLY A 132 38.26 -23.98 11.34
CA GLY A 132 39.36 -23.57 12.21
C GLY A 132 40.34 -22.51 11.69
N SER A 133 41.42 -22.95 11.04
CA SER A 133 42.54 -22.06 10.66
C SER A 133 42.40 -21.50 9.24
N VAL A 134 41.85 -22.29 8.32
CA VAL A 134 41.79 -21.91 6.89
C VAL A 134 40.70 -20.87 6.64
N GLY A 135 39.53 -21.01 7.29
CA GLY A 135 38.43 -20.05 7.16
C GLY A 135 38.79 -18.64 7.62
N GLY A 136 39.61 -18.51 8.67
CA GLY A 136 40.06 -17.22 9.18
C GLY A 136 40.92 -16.43 8.19
N HIS A 137 41.85 -17.11 7.51
CA HIS A 137 42.70 -16.47 6.49
C HIS A 137 41.91 -16.06 5.25
N VAL A 138 40.97 -16.89 4.80
CA VAL A 138 40.10 -16.60 3.65
C VAL A 138 39.21 -15.38 3.94
N ARG A 139 38.63 -15.27 5.15
CA ARG A 139 37.85 -14.08 5.54
C ARG A 139 38.68 -12.81 5.62
N ALA A 140 39.90 -12.88 6.17
CA ALA A 140 40.80 -11.73 6.23
C ALA A 140 41.18 -11.22 4.82
N LEU A 141 41.41 -12.14 3.88
CA LEU A 141 41.67 -11.82 2.47
C LEU A 141 40.44 -11.21 1.78
N LEU A 142 39.26 -11.79 1.98
CA LEU A 142 37.99 -11.25 1.46
C LEU A 142 37.71 -9.83 1.97
N MET A 143 37.92 -9.56 3.26
CA MET A 143 37.73 -8.23 3.85
C MET A 143 38.73 -7.20 3.29
N ARG A 144 39.99 -7.59 3.06
CA ARG A 144 40.97 -6.73 2.39
C ARG A 144 40.59 -6.47 0.93
N GLY A 145 40.14 -7.50 0.22
CA GLY A 145 39.67 -7.40 -1.17
C GLY A 145 38.46 -6.46 -1.31
N ALA A 146 37.46 -6.60 -0.44
CA ALA A 146 36.29 -5.72 -0.40
C ALA A 146 36.68 -4.25 -0.17
N GLY A 147 37.66 -3.98 0.71
CA GLY A 147 38.16 -2.62 0.94
C GLY A 147 38.89 -2.01 -0.26
N VAL A 148 39.59 -2.83 -1.06
CA VAL A 148 40.21 -2.37 -2.32
C VAL A 148 39.13 -2.11 -3.38
N ALA A 149 38.18 -3.02 -3.55
CA ALA A 149 37.06 -2.85 -4.48
C ALA A 149 36.24 -1.58 -4.17
N ALA A 150 35.94 -1.32 -2.90
CA ALA A 150 35.22 -0.11 -2.48
C ALA A 150 36.00 1.20 -2.72
N ARG A 151 37.34 1.14 -2.68
CA ARG A 151 38.20 2.28 -3.04
C ARG A 151 38.22 2.50 -4.55
N LEU A 152 38.37 1.44 -5.33
CA LEU A 152 38.33 1.50 -6.79
C LEU A 152 36.98 2.03 -7.30
N ALA A 153 35.88 1.53 -6.75
CA ALA A 153 34.54 2.01 -7.08
C ALA A 153 34.37 3.52 -6.80
N ARG A 154 34.90 4.01 -5.67
CA ARG A 154 34.91 5.45 -5.34
C ARG A 154 35.77 6.28 -6.29
N SER A 155 36.95 5.78 -6.69
CA SER A 155 37.78 6.49 -7.66
C SER A 155 37.14 6.55 -9.05
N VAL A 156 36.48 5.47 -9.48
CA VAL A 156 35.77 5.42 -10.76
C VAL A 156 34.57 6.35 -10.75
N SER A 157 33.77 6.37 -9.68
CA SER A 157 32.62 7.27 -9.59
C SER A 157 33.03 8.74 -9.58
N LEU A 158 34.13 9.10 -8.89
CA LEU A 158 34.69 10.46 -8.93
C LEU A 158 35.23 10.83 -10.32
N ALA A 159 35.85 9.89 -11.04
CA ALA A 159 36.34 10.13 -12.39
C ALA A 159 35.19 10.38 -13.38
N ILE A 160 34.13 9.55 -13.32
CA ILE A 160 32.92 9.72 -14.11
C ILE A 160 32.25 11.06 -13.80
N PHE A 161 32.11 11.41 -12.51
CA PHE A 161 31.52 12.68 -12.10
C PHE A 161 32.31 13.89 -12.64
N ARG A 162 33.65 13.87 -12.52
CA ARG A 162 34.51 14.92 -13.08
C ARG A 162 34.38 15.03 -14.59
N TRP A 163 34.27 13.92 -15.30
CA TRP A 163 34.09 13.90 -16.74
C TRP A 163 32.73 14.50 -17.16
N LEU A 164 31.65 14.12 -16.48
CA LEU A 164 30.31 14.69 -16.70
C LEU A 164 30.27 16.20 -16.44
N CYS A 165 30.88 16.68 -15.35
CA CYS A 165 30.98 18.11 -15.08
C CYS A 165 31.74 18.88 -16.18
N ARG A 166 32.77 18.26 -16.79
CA ARG A 166 33.54 18.89 -17.88
C ARG A 166 32.70 19.04 -19.15
N ILE A 167 31.85 18.07 -19.46
CA ILE A 167 30.93 18.14 -20.61
C ILE A 167 29.85 19.20 -20.40
N VAL A 168 29.20 19.21 -19.23
CA VAL A 168 28.13 20.18 -18.93
C VAL A 168 28.67 21.61 -18.80
N GLY A 169 29.85 21.78 -18.20
CA GLY A 169 30.47 23.10 -18.02
C GLY A 169 31.10 23.70 -19.29
N GLY A 170 31.52 22.86 -20.25
CA GLY A 170 32.16 23.31 -21.50
C GLY A 170 31.22 24.06 -22.46
N GLN A 171 29.91 23.87 -22.35
CA GLN A 171 28.91 24.52 -23.20
C GLN A 171 28.66 26.01 -22.89
N ARG A 172 29.21 26.55 -21.80
CA ARG A 172 28.88 27.91 -21.32
C ARG A 172 29.81 29.05 -21.78
N LYS A 173 30.82 28.77 -22.61
CA LYS A 173 31.82 29.77 -23.04
C LYS A 173 31.77 30.15 -24.53
N GLY A 174 30.69 29.80 -25.23
CA GLY A 174 30.57 30.02 -26.69
C GLY A 174 29.29 30.73 -27.13
N ALA A 175 28.60 31.44 -26.22
CA ALA A 175 27.43 32.26 -26.53
C ALA A 175 27.68 33.70 -26.07
#